data_AF-A0A6J1DYQ7-F1
#
_entry.id   AF-A0A6J1DYQ7-F1
#
_cell.length_a   1.000
_cell.length_b   1.000
_cell.length_c   1.000
_cell.angle_alpha   90.00
_cell.angle_beta   90.00
_cell.angle_gamma   90.00
#
_symmetry.space_group_name_H-M   'P 1'
#
loop_
_entity.id
_entity.type
_entity.pdbx_description
1 polymer ?
#
loop_
_entity_poly.entity_id
_entity_poly.type
_entity_poly.pdbx_seq_one_letter_code
_entity_poly.pdbx_strand_id
1 'polypeptide(L)'
;MEGVSSLHSFLKNKRFDFYKLKKDGIAPEDFTALFLPICRSGRIDRWITFHGFYDIAYLLKLLKIKSIPISMAMFAATAQHLLGTVTDLKHMARYCDGLLDSDLGLKKLAKLLDVKRIGIAHFAGSDSLLTAAVYT
;
A
#
# COMPACT_ATOMS: atom_id res chain seq x y z
N MET A 1 10.23 -15.16 -16.61
CA MET A 1 9.94 -16.22 -15.61
C MET A 1 10.83 -16.11 -14.36
N GLU A 2 12.01 -15.49 -14.42
CA GLU A 2 12.91 -15.29 -13.25
C GLU A 2 12.33 -14.40 -12.13
N GLY A 3 11.49 -13.42 -12.45
CA GLY A 3 10.86 -12.55 -11.44
C GLY A 3 9.82 -13.24 -10.54
N VAL A 4 9.18 -14.31 -11.03
CA VAL A 4 8.17 -15.04 -10.24
C VAL A 4 8.84 -16.03 -9.27
N SER A 5 9.94 -16.67 -9.68
CA SER A 5 10.72 -17.55 -8.80
C SER A 5 11.42 -16.78 -7.69
N SER A 6 11.87 -15.55 -7.96
CA SER A 6 12.50 -14.68 -6.95
C SER A 6 11.50 -14.17 -5.89
N LEU A 7 10.28 -13.76 -6.29
CA LEU A 7 9.25 -13.32 -5.36
C LEU A 7 8.75 -14.44 -4.46
N HIS A 8 8.46 -15.61 -5.02
CA HIS A 8 8.04 -16.78 -4.24
C HIS A 8 9.10 -17.17 -3.21
N SER A 9 10.38 -17.16 -3.60
CA SER A 9 11.50 -17.43 -2.69
C SER A 9 11.62 -16.36 -1.61
N PHE A 10 11.48 -15.09 -1.96
CA PHE A 10 11.48 -13.98 -0.99
C PHE A 10 10.40 -14.16 0.09
N LEU A 11 9.16 -14.44 -0.32
CA LEU A 11 8.04 -14.61 0.61
C LEU A 11 8.21 -15.88 1.48
N LYS A 12 8.71 -16.98 0.92
CA LYS A 12 9.08 -18.17 1.71
C LYS A 12 10.15 -17.84 2.76
N ASN A 13 11.16 -17.05 2.39
CA ASN A 13 12.21 -16.62 3.33
C ASN A 13 11.66 -15.70 4.44
N LYS A 14 10.58 -14.95 4.16
CA LYS A 14 9.82 -14.19 5.17
C LYS A 14 8.88 -15.04 6.00
N ARG A 15 8.88 -16.36 5.83
CA ARG A 15 8.04 -17.35 6.54
C ARG A 15 6.54 -17.16 6.31
N PHE A 16 6.16 -16.73 5.10
CA PHE A 16 4.76 -16.80 4.70
C PHE A 16 4.32 -18.26 4.57
N ASP A 17 3.28 -18.62 5.33
CA ASP A 17 2.64 -19.92 5.24
C ASP A 17 1.59 -19.90 4.11
N PHE A 18 2.03 -20.28 2.91
CA PHE A 18 1.17 -20.36 1.74
C PHE A 18 0.07 -21.43 1.86
N TYR A 19 0.31 -22.48 2.65
CA TYR A 19 -0.72 -23.50 2.89
C TYR A 19 -1.84 -22.90 3.74
N LYS A 20 -1.48 -22.21 4.83
CA LYS A 20 -2.43 -21.49 5.67
C LYS A 20 -3.15 -20.39 4.89
N LEU A 21 -2.45 -19.61 4.07
CA LEU A 21 -3.10 -18.59 3.22
C LEU A 21 -4.09 -19.20 2.23
N LYS A 22 -3.80 -20.38 1.68
CA LYS A 22 -4.72 -21.07 0.78
C LYS A 22 -5.94 -21.66 1.51
N LYS A 23 -5.74 -22.15 2.74
CA LYS A 23 -6.78 -22.83 3.53
C LYS A 23 -7.66 -21.85 4.32
N ASP A 24 -7.04 -20.88 4.97
CA ASP A 24 -7.64 -19.96 5.95
C ASP A 24 -7.59 -18.49 5.48
N GLY A 25 -7.17 -18.24 4.23
CA GLY A 25 -7.10 -16.89 3.68
C GLY A 25 -8.48 -16.26 3.51
N ILE A 26 -8.55 -14.94 3.66
CA ILE A 26 -9.77 -14.17 3.45
C ILE A 26 -10.04 -14.10 1.95
N ALA A 27 -11.22 -14.54 1.52
CA ALA A 27 -11.64 -14.40 0.13
C ALA A 27 -11.75 -12.90 -0.23
N PRO A 28 -11.21 -12.45 -1.38
CA PRO A 28 -11.32 -11.05 -1.79
C PRO A 28 -12.76 -10.54 -1.84
N GLU A 29 -13.72 -11.40 -2.19
CA GLU A 29 -15.14 -11.11 -2.24
C GLU A 29 -15.71 -10.81 -0.85
N ASP A 30 -15.35 -11.62 0.15
CA ASP A 30 -15.79 -11.45 1.54
C ASP A 30 -15.21 -10.17 2.14
N PHE A 31 -13.90 -9.93 1.92
CA PHE A 31 -13.27 -8.68 2.31
C PHE A 31 -13.98 -7.48 1.66
N THR A 32 -14.23 -7.55 0.36
CA THR A 32 -14.89 -6.47 -0.39
C THR A 32 -16.29 -6.19 0.14
N ALA A 33 -17.07 -7.23 0.46
CA ALA A 33 -18.43 -7.08 0.98
C ALA A 33 -18.47 -6.29 2.30
N LEU A 34 -17.50 -6.53 3.19
CA LEU A 34 -17.40 -5.85 4.49
C LEU A 34 -16.73 -4.48 4.40
N PHE A 35 -15.78 -4.32 3.49
CA PHE A 35 -14.96 -3.11 3.39
C PHE A 35 -15.64 -1.99 2.59
N LEU A 36 -16.41 -2.34 1.56
CA LEU A 36 -17.04 -1.37 0.66
C LEU A 36 -17.95 -0.36 1.38
N PRO A 37 -18.80 -0.75 2.37
CA PRO A 37 -19.56 0.20 3.17
C PRO A 37 -18.69 1.18 3.95
N ILE A 38 -17.55 0.72 4.50
CA ILE A 38 -16.61 1.58 5.23
C ILE A 38 -15.98 2.59 4.26
N CYS A 39 -15.50 2.13 3.11
CA CYS A 39 -14.92 2.98 2.08
C CYS A 39 -15.90 4.04 1.56
N ARG A 40 -17.19 3.69 1.43
CA ARG A 40 -18.26 4.60 0.96
C ARG A 40 -18.90 5.42 2.07
N SER A 41 -18.56 5.17 3.34
CA SER A 41 -19.17 5.87 4.48
C SER A 41 -18.77 7.35 4.59
N GLY A 42 -17.76 7.79 3.83
CA GLY A 42 -17.17 9.12 3.97
C GLY A 42 -16.33 9.30 5.24
N ARG A 43 -16.10 8.23 6.02
CA ARG A 43 -15.28 8.28 7.26
C ARG A 43 -13.77 8.24 7.01
N ILE A 44 -13.34 8.02 5.77
CA ILE A 44 -11.93 7.96 5.40
C ILE A 44 -11.59 9.29 4.72
N ASP A 45 -10.98 10.20 5.47
CA ASP A 45 -10.64 11.53 4.96
C ASP A 45 -9.41 11.54 4.04
N ARG A 46 -8.48 10.59 4.28
CA ARG A 46 -7.21 10.50 3.55
C ARG A 46 -6.65 9.08 3.55
N TRP A 47 -6.10 8.68 2.42
CA TRP A 47 -5.24 7.52 2.26
C TRP A 47 -3.79 7.95 2.26
N ILE A 48 -2.97 7.28 3.07
CA ILE A 48 -1.54 7.53 3.16
C ILE A 48 -0.81 6.28 2.66
N THR A 49 0.10 6.47 1.73
CA THR A 49 0.87 5.39 1.11
C THR A 49 2.36 5.74 1.04
N PHE A 50 3.22 4.75 0.80
CA PHE A 50 4.63 4.98 0.49
C PHE A 50 4.98 4.27 -0.81
N HIS A 51 5.15 5.01 -1.90
CA HIS A 51 5.32 4.43 -3.25
C HIS A 51 4.16 3.48 -3.63
N GLY A 52 2.94 3.84 -3.22
CA GLY A 52 1.80 2.93 -3.14
C GLY A 52 0.91 2.90 -4.39
N PHE A 53 1.46 3.18 -5.57
CA PHE A 53 0.69 3.12 -6.82
C PHE A 53 -0.02 1.76 -6.99
N TYR A 54 0.70 0.67 -6.75
CA TYR A 54 0.13 -0.68 -6.82
C TYR A 54 -0.86 -0.96 -5.70
N ASP A 55 -0.62 -0.44 -4.49
CA ASP A 55 -1.53 -0.60 -3.35
C ASP A 55 -2.90 0.02 -3.68
N ILE A 56 -2.89 1.24 -4.24
CA ILE A 56 -4.10 1.92 -4.71
C ILE A 56 -4.74 1.15 -5.87
N ALA A 57 -3.97 0.65 -6.84
CA ALA A 57 -4.52 -0.13 -7.95
C ALA A 57 -5.24 -1.41 -7.47
N TYR A 58 -4.68 -2.12 -6.50
CA TYR A 58 -5.34 -3.27 -5.87
C TYR A 58 -6.59 -2.86 -5.11
N LEU A 59 -6.57 -1.71 -4.42
CA LEU A 59 -7.76 -1.19 -3.75
C LEU A 59 -8.88 -0.86 -4.74
N LEU A 60 -8.56 -0.21 -5.86
CA LEU A 60 -9.54 0.07 -6.92
C LEU A 60 -10.09 -1.21 -7.54
N LYS A 61 -9.26 -2.24 -7.72
CA LYS A 61 -9.71 -3.57 -8.16
C LYS A 61 -10.73 -4.17 -7.19
N LEU A 62 -10.49 -4.06 -5.87
CA LEU A 62 -11.44 -4.49 -4.84
C LEU A 62 -12.74 -3.69 -4.90
N LEU A 63 -12.68 -2.40 -5.23
CA LEU A 63 -13.87 -1.56 -5.46
C LEU A 63 -14.60 -1.86 -6.78
N LYS A 64 -14.22 -2.93 -7.49
CA LYS A 64 -14.85 -3.46 -8.70
C LYS A 64 -14.92 -2.45 -9.85
N ILE A 65 -13.83 -1.71 -10.07
CA ILE A 65 -13.70 -0.95 -11.33
C ILE A 65 -13.81 -1.90 -12.53
N LYS A 66 -14.49 -1.44 -13.60
CA LYS A 66 -14.72 -2.27 -14.81
C LYS A 66 -13.41 -2.59 -15.53
N SER A 67 -12.47 -1.64 -15.54
CA SER A 67 -11.15 -1.78 -16.15
C SER A 67 -10.17 -0.85 -15.45
N ILE A 68 -8.89 -1.24 -15.43
CA ILE A 68 -7.82 -0.36 -14.97
C ILE A 68 -7.67 0.79 -15.98
N PRO A 69 -7.60 2.04 -15.53
CA PRO A 69 -7.40 3.18 -16.43
C PRO A 69 -6.13 3.06 -17.26
N ILE A 70 -6.22 3.42 -18.55
CA ILE A 70 -5.14 3.25 -19.53
C ILE A 70 -4.04 4.32 -19.45
N SER A 71 -4.28 5.40 -18.71
CA SER A 71 -3.32 6.49 -18.51
C SER A 71 -3.22 6.85 -17.03
N MET A 72 -2.06 7.38 -16.64
CA MET A 72 -1.83 7.84 -15.27
C MET A 72 -2.78 8.97 -14.86
N ALA A 73 -3.14 9.86 -15.78
CA ALA A 73 -4.11 10.92 -15.52
C ALA A 73 -5.50 10.35 -15.21
N MET A 74 -5.96 9.38 -16.01
CA MET A 74 -7.23 8.71 -15.74
C MET A 74 -7.18 7.88 -14.46
N PHE A 75 -6.04 7.25 -14.15
CA PHE A 75 -5.84 6.53 -12.90
C PHE A 75 -5.96 7.48 -11.70
N ALA A 76 -5.26 8.61 -11.72
CA ALA A 76 -5.32 9.60 -10.66
C ALA A 76 -6.75 10.15 -10.47
N ALA A 77 -7.43 10.48 -11.57
CA ALA A 77 -8.83 10.94 -11.52
C ALA A 77 -9.78 9.87 -10.95
N THR A 78 -9.60 8.60 -11.34
CA THR A 78 -10.40 7.48 -10.83
C THR A 78 -10.14 7.24 -9.34
N ALA A 79 -8.87 7.27 -8.91
CA ALA A 79 -8.50 7.14 -7.52
C ALA A 79 -9.08 8.29 -6.68
N GLN A 80 -8.94 9.53 -7.14
CA GLN A 80 -9.50 10.70 -6.45
C GLN A 80 -11.02 10.61 -6.32
N HIS A 81 -11.71 10.19 -7.38
CA HIS A 81 -13.17 10.06 -7.38
C HIS A 81 -13.67 8.98 -6.39
N LEU A 82 -12.97 7.84 -6.31
CA LEU A 82 -13.43 6.69 -5.51
C LEU A 82 -12.91 6.69 -4.08
N LEU A 83 -11.72 7.26 -3.85
CA LEU A 83 -11.00 7.18 -2.58
C LEU A 83 -10.83 8.55 -1.90
N GLY A 84 -11.09 9.65 -2.61
CA GLY A 84 -10.83 10.99 -2.11
C GLY A 84 -9.33 11.32 -2.11
N THR A 85 -8.83 11.86 -1.00
CA THR A 85 -7.43 12.32 -0.91
C THR A 85 -6.49 11.13 -0.76
N VAL A 86 -5.54 10.98 -1.70
CA VAL A 86 -4.45 10.01 -1.61
C VAL A 86 -3.12 10.75 -1.50
N THR A 87 -2.30 10.37 -0.54
CA THR A 87 -1.03 11.01 -0.22
C THR A 87 0.08 9.99 -0.25
N ASP A 88 1.02 10.15 -1.18
CA ASP A 88 2.19 9.28 -1.28
C ASP A 88 3.40 9.94 -0.60
N LEU A 89 3.86 9.36 0.50
CA LEU A 89 4.96 9.88 1.30
C LEU A 89 6.29 9.88 0.56
N LYS A 90 6.51 8.91 -0.34
CA LYS A 90 7.74 8.89 -1.15
C LYS A 90 7.72 10.04 -2.16
N HIS A 91 6.55 10.38 -2.69
CA HIS A 91 6.38 11.56 -3.53
C HIS A 91 6.59 12.85 -2.72
N MET A 92 5.95 12.98 -1.55
CA MET A 92 6.09 14.15 -0.66
C MET A 92 7.54 14.40 -0.24
N ALA A 93 8.27 13.35 0.12
CA ALA A 93 9.66 13.46 0.59
C ALA A 93 10.59 14.14 -0.41
N ARG A 94 10.27 14.10 -1.72
CA ARG A 94 11.05 14.81 -2.76
C ARG A 94 11.00 16.33 -2.63
N TYR A 95 10.02 16.86 -1.88
CA TYR A 95 9.81 18.28 -1.66
C TYR A 95 10.20 18.71 -0.24
N CYS A 96 10.82 17.82 0.54
CA CYS A 96 11.31 18.12 1.87
C CYS A 96 12.85 18.22 1.86
N ASP A 97 13.38 19.28 2.43
CA ASP A 97 14.83 19.48 2.55
C ASP A 97 15.48 18.31 3.31
N GLY A 98 16.60 17.82 2.79
CA GLY A 98 17.31 16.67 3.37
C GLY A 98 16.72 15.29 3.07
N LEU A 99 15.59 15.20 2.34
CA LEU A 99 14.94 13.93 1.95
C LEU A 99 14.97 13.65 0.43
N LEU A 100 15.65 14.49 -0.34
CA LEU A 100 15.88 14.35 -1.79
C LEU A 100 16.85 13.20 -2.11
N ASP A 101 16.34 11.97 -2.01
CA ASP A 101 17.05 10.77 -2.44
C ASP A 101 16.09 9.89 -3.26
N SER A 102 16.47 9.58 -4.51
CA SER A 102 15.73 8.68 -5.38
C SER A 102 15.58 7.28 -4.79
N ASP A 103 16.55 6.87 -3.97
CA ASP A 103 16.61 5.57 -3.30
C ASP A 103 16.06 5.60 -1.87
N LEU A 104 15.34 6.67 -1.50
CA LEU A 104 14.64 6.73 -0.22
C LEU A 104 13.59 5.62 -0.13
N GLY A 105 13.88 4.62 0.69
CA GLY A 105 12.94 3.57 1.10
C GLY A 105 12.31 3.89 2.46
N LEU A 106 11.16 3.27 2.76
CA LEU A 106 10.41 3.51 3.99
C LEU A 106 11.25 3.32 5.27
N LYS A 107 12.12 2.30 5.30
CA LYS A 107 13.05 2.07 6.42
C LYS A 107 14.03 3.23 6.61
N LYS A 108 14.57 3.78 5.52
CA LYS A 108 15.52 4.89 5.56
C LYS A 108 14.82 6.17 6.00
N LEU A 109 13.63 6.43 5.46
CA LEU A 109 12.81 7.57 5.87
C LEU A 109 12.48 7.51 7.37
N ALA A 110 12.01 6.37 7.86
CA ALA A 110 11.75 6.18 9.29
C ALA A 110 12.99 6.41 10.16
N LYS A 111 14.17 5.97 9.71
CA LYS A 111 15.44 6.24 10.42
C LYS A 111 15.79 7.73 10.46
N LEU A 112 15.58 8.45 9.35
CA LEU A 112 15.86 9.89 9.28
C LEU A 112 14.94 10.71 10.19
N LEU A 113 13.72 10.24 10.42
CA LEU A 113 12.72 10.88 11.27
C LEU A 113 12.67 10.30 12.69
N ASP A 114 13.64 9.45 13.06
CA ASP A 114 13.71 8.75 14.36
C ASP A 114 12.42 7.98 14.75
N VAL A 115 11.71 7.44 13.76
CA VAL A 115 10.51 6.63 13.95
C VAL A 115 10.88 5.15 14.04
N LYS A 116 10.53 4.53 15.17
CA LYS A 116 10.77 3.09 15.41
C LYS A 116 9.65 2.24 14.83
N ARG A 117 10.03 1.20 14.07
CA ARG A 117 9.09 0.18 13.57
C ARG A 117 8.53 -0.69 14.69
N ILE A 118 7.22 -0.94 14.62
CA ILE A 118 6.53 -1.99 15.38
C ILE A 118 6.17 -3.13 14.42
N GLY A 119 6.62 -4.34 14.71
CA GLY A 119 6.40 -5.52 13.86
C GLY A 119 7.53 -5.81 12.87
N ILE A 120 7.30 -6.76 11.96
CA ILE A 120 8.31 -7.31 11.05
C ILE A 120 8.27 -6.55 9.71
N ALA A 121 9.42 -6.13 9.19
CA ALA A 121 9.47 -5.47 7.87
C ALA A 121 9.02 -6.41 6.73
N HIS A 122 8.43 -5.85 5.67
CA HIS A 122 7.85 -6.57 4.52
C HIS A 122 6.56 -7.35 4.84
N PHE A 123 5.89 -7.01 5.95
CA PHE A 123 4.52 -7.42 6.23
C PHE A 123 3.64 -6.18 6.15
N ALA A 124 2.56 -6.25 5.36
CA ALA A 124 1.71 -5.11 5.04
C ALA A 124 1.18 -4.36 6.29
N GLY A 125 0.83 -5.06 7.37
CA GLY A 125 0.40 -4.43 8.62
C GLY A 125 1.50 -3.61 9.32
N SER A 126 2.72 -4.13 9.37
CA SER A 126 3.89 -3.45 9.95
C SER A 126 4.38 -2.30 9.07
N ASP A 127 4.34 -2.48 7.74
CA ASP A 127 4.71 -1.42 6.79
C ASP A 127 3.66 -0.30 6.74
N SER A 128 2.36 -0.61 6.82
CA SER A 128 1.30 0.41 6.89
C SER A 128 1.33 1.19 8.20
N LEU A 129 1.57 0.52 9.34
CA LEU A 129 1.75 1.21 10.62
C LEU A 129 2.98 2.14 10.60
N LEU A 130 4.11 1.69 10.06
CA LEU A 130 5.29 2.54 9.92
C LEU A 130 5.04 3.70 8.94
N THR A 131 4.30 3.47 7.86
CA THR A 131 3.91 4.51 6.91
C THR A 131 3.07 5.59 7.61
N ALA A 132 2.09 5.19 8.41
CA ALA A 132 1.27 6.13 9.19
C ALA A 132 2.12 6.91 10.21
N ALA A 133 2.98 6.23 10.97
CA ALA A 133 3.84 6.86 11.98
C ALA A 133 4.88 7.83 11.41
N VAL A 134 5.28 7.64 10.14
CA VAL A 134 6.19 8.55 9.43
C VAL A 134 5.47 9.82 8.94
N TYR A 135 4.15 9.76 8.77
CA TYR A 135 3.36 10.91 8.32
C TYR A 135 2.96 11.88 9.44
N THR A 136 2.85 11.38 10.67
CA THR A 136 2.46 12.14 11.87
C THR A 136 3.60 12.94 12.46
#